data_AF-A0A7X2M8F3-F1
#
_entry.id   AF-A0A7X2M8F3-F1
#
_cell.length_a   1.000
_cell.length_b   1.000
_cell.length_c   1.000
_cell.angle_alpha   90.00
_cell.angle_beta   90.00
_cell.angle_gamma   90.00
#
_symmetry.space_group_name_H-M   'P 1'
#
loop_
_entity.id
_entity.type
_entity.pdbx_description
1 polymer ?
#
loop_
_entity_poly.entity_id
_entity_poly.type
_entity_poly.pdbx_seq_one_letter_code
_entity_poly.pdbx_strand_id
1 'polypeptide(L)'
;MLILKMTLVVLAAVIIMSFYFEISIKKSVIFALLYQGLSIIVDYIAYISNNTIISKAGEVQKGYALEGSLVVIFSKITVFLCILLLKKYFGKKSTETLPDKIWGRFLFFPVFTIITIIAMIMTFQYTKNEVQANVLYFISLGLAVMNIFVYFLINDIVTSEAKLHEKEILGLQFKNQIDMYRSISENYEIQKKKSHEFKNHILCIESLLKAHEYDKASKYVRNISNTFIGEKNVINTNHVIINAILNTKYQEAISKNIVFVFKVNDLSKIVIEDEDLVVILANLLNNAIEACEKCEEKKTIKLKFVIEENLIVLSVKNTCSNPIIYSDNEIKTSKKDEPEMHGIGIKNIIQIVEKYNGEYVIKNEDNEFSFSIIIPL
;
A
#
# COMPACT_ATOMS: atom_id res chain seq x y z
N MET A 1 13.09 -44.08 6.62
CA MET A 1 14.21 -43.38 7.27
C MET A 1 14.88 -42.34 6.36
N LEU A 2 15.18 -42.65 5.09
CA LEU A 2 15.88 -41.74 4.16
C LEU A 2 15.12 -40.43 3.88
N ILE A 3 13.81 -40.50 3.63
CA ILE A 3 12.95 -39.33 3.34
C ILE A 3 12.95 -38.35 4.51
N LEU A 4 12.84 -38.84 5.74
CA LEU A 4 12.88 -38.02 6.96
C LEU A 4 14.23 -37.30 7.13
N LYS A 5 15.34 -37.95 6.78
CA LYS A 5 16.66 -37.31 6.81
C LYS A 5 16.78 -36.22 5.74
N MET A 6 16.26 -36.45 4.54
CA MET A 6 16.28 -35.46 3.46
C MET A 6 15.43 -34.24 3.77
N THR A 7 14.25 -34.42 4.37
CA THR A 7 13.40 -33.29 4.78
C THR A 7 14.06 -32.44 5.87
N LEU A 8 14.74 -33.06 6.83
CA LEU A 8 15.53 -32.36 7.86
C LEU A 8 16.69 -31.54 7.25
N VAL A 9 17.39 -32.08 6.26
CA VAL A 9 18.48 -31.37 5.56
C VAL A 9 17.96 -30.17 4.79
N VAL A 10 16.84 -30.32 4.07
CA VAL A 10 16.19 -29.19 3.37
C VAL A 10 15.77 -28.12 4.39
N LEU A 11 15.16 -28.51 5.51
CA LEU A 11 14.73 -27.56 6.54
C LEU A 11 15.92 -26.77 7.13
N ALA A 12 17.03 -27.45 7.41
CA ALA A 12 18.26 -26.81 7.88
C ALA A 12 18.85 -25.85 6.83
N ALA A 13 18.88 -26.26 5.55
CA ALA A 13 19.33 -25.41 4.46
C ALA A 13 18.45 -24.17 4.29
N VAL A 14 17.13 -24.28 4.48
CA VAL A 14 16.21 -23.13 4.45
C VAL A 14 16.52 -22.13 5.56
N ILE A 15 16.77 -22.62 6.78
CA ILE A 15 17.11 -21.76 7.93
C ILE A 15 18.42 -21.03 7.66
N ILE A 16 19.45 -21.74 7.20
CA ILE A 16 20.76 -21.16 6.86
C ILE A 16 20.62 -20.14 5.73
N MET A 17 19.88 -20.47 4.67
CA MET A 17 19.67 -19.57 3.53
C MET A 17 18.88 -18.33 3.91
N SER A 18 17.85 -18.45 4.76
CA SER A 18 17.07 -17.31 5.25
C SER A 18 17.91 -16.38 6.10
N PHE A 19 18.75 -16.93 6.99
CA PHE A 19 19.63 -16.14 7.83
C PHE A 19 20.80 -15.51 7.06
N TYR A 20 21.41 -16.25 6.12
CA TYR A 20 22.62 -15.81 5.43
C TYR A 20 22.38 -14.89 4.24
N PHE A 21 21.21 -14.97 3.61
CA PHE A 21 20.84 -14.12 2.47
C PHE A 21 19.80 -13.05 2.84
N GLU A 22 19.30 -13.03 4.07
CA GLU A 22 18.28 -12.07 4.55
C GLU A 22 17.03 -12.06 3.65
N ILE A 23 16.63 -13.23 3.13
CA ILE A 23 15.48 -13.36 2.22
C ILE A 23 14.31 -14.01 2.97
N SER A 24 13.08 -13.68 2.56
CA SER A 24 11.86 -14.30 3.06
C SER A 24 11.89 -15.83 2.97
N ILE A 25 11.28 -16.49 3.96
CA ILE A 25 11.27 -17.94 4.14
C ILE A 25 10.84 -18.69 2.86
N LYS A 26 9.82 -18.19 2.16
CA LYS A 26 9.32 -18.79 0.90
C LYS A 26 10.40 -18.85 -0.18
N LYS A 27 11.22 -17.81 -0.30
CA LYS A 27 12.29 -17.72 -1.29
C LYS A 27 13.48 -18.58 -0.86
N SER A 28 13.77 -18.61 0.45
CA SER A 28 14.79 -19.49 1.03
C SER A 28 14.50 -20.97 0.78
N VAL A 29 13.22 -21.39 0.80
CA VAL A 29 12.78 -22.75 0.42
C VAL A 29 13.21 -23.10 -1.01
N ILE A 30 13.07 -22.16 -1.95
CA ILE A 30 13.34 -22.40 -3.36
C ILE A 30 14.84 -22.54 -3.60
N PHE A 31 15.63 -21.62 -3.05
CA PHE A 31 17.09 -21.70 -3.14
C PHE A 31 17.64 -22.94 -2.43
N ALA A 32 17.07 -23.33 -1.29
CA ALA A 32 17.44 -24.56 -0.60
C ALA A 32 17.12 -25.82 -1.42
N LEU A 33 16.01 -25.85 -2.15
CA LEU A 33 15.66 -26.97 -3.03
C LEU A 33 16.55 -27.04 -4.28
N LEU A 34 16.88 -25.90 -4.89
CA LEU A 34 17.88 -25.83 -5.98
C LEU A 34 19.25 -26.33 -5.50
N TYR A 35 19.68 -25.88 -4.32
CA TYR A 35 20.90 -26.36 -3.67
C TYR A 35 20.88 -27.86 -3.46
N GLN A 36 19.79 -28.38 -2.88
CA GLN A 36 19.66 -29.80 -2.61
C GLN A 36 19.66 -30.64 -3.89
N GLY A 37 19.04 -30.16 -4.97
CA GLY A 37 19.08 -30.79 -6.28
C GLY A 37 20.51 -30.89 -6.84
N LEU A 38 21.26 -29.79 -6.83
CA LEU A 38 22.67 -29.77 -7.24
C LEU A 38 23.52 -30.71 -6.37
N SER A 39 23.31 -30.65 -5.06
CA SER A 39 24.02 -31.47 -4.06
C SER A 39 23.82 -32.97 -4.30
N ILE A 40 22.59 -33.39 -4.63
CA ILE A 40 22.23 -34.78 -4.93
C ILE A 40 22.83 -35.24 -6.27
N ILE A 41 22.83 -34.39 -7.31
CA ILE A 41 23.49 -34.72 -8.60
C ILE A 41 24.97 -34.95 -8.39
N VAL A 42 25.60 -34.07 -7.63
CA VAL A 42 27.03 -34.15 -7.32
C VAL A 42 27.35 -35.43 -6.52
N ASP A 43 26.51 -35.81 -5.56
CA ASP A 43 26.64 -37.08 -4.83
C ASP A 43 26.48 -38.30 -5.75
N TYR A 44 25.55 -38.22 -6.71
CA TYR A 44 25.33 -39.29 -7.69
C TYR A 44 26.53 -39.47 -8.63
N ILE A 45 27.09 -38.38 -9.14
CA ILE A 45 28.31 -38.39 -9.97
C ILE A 45 29.48 -38.97 -9.17
N ALA A 46 29.64 -38.55 -7.91
CA ALA A 46 30.67 -39.08 -7.02
C ALA A 46 30.49 -40.59 -6.76
N TYR A 47 29.26 -41.04 -6.51
CA TYR A 47 28.93 -42.46 -6.28
C TYR A 47 29.29 -43.34 -7.48
N ILE A 48 28.90 -42.95 -8.70
CA ILE A 48 29.22 -43.75 -9.89
C ILE A 48 30.72 -43.68 -10.19
N SER A 49 31.38 -42.53 -9.97
CA SER A 49 32.81 -42.36 -10.25
C SER A 49 33.62 -43.31 -9.38
N ASN A 50 33.20 -43.42 -8.11
CA ASN A 50 33.75 -44.38 -7.17
C ASN A 50 33.56 -45.82 -7.68
N ASN A 51 32.36 -46.20 -8.13
CA ASN A 51 32.10 -47.55 -8.64
C ASN A 51 32.89 -47.91 -9.92
N THR A 52 33.12 -46.97 -10.85
CA THR A 52 33.84 -47.23 -12.11
C THR A 52 35.36 -47.32 -11.91
N ILE A 53 35.91 -46.53 -10.97
CA ILE A 53 37.33 -46.59 -10.60
C ILE A 53 37.61 -47.86 -9.78
N ILE A 54 36.68 -48.24 -8.89
CA ILE A 54 36.84 -49.40 -7.99
C ILE A 54 36.57 -50.73 -8.69
N SER A 55 35.63 -50.84 -9.65
CA SER A 55 35.34 -52.11 -10.33
C SER A 55 36.48 -52.63 -11.23
N LYS A 56 37.45 -51.79 -11.58
CA LYS A 56 38.69 -52.19 -12.28
C LYS A 56 39.72 -52.86 -11.37
N ALA A 57 39.56 -52.76 -10.04
CA ALA A 57 40.43 -53.41 -9.06
C ALA A 57 39.61 -54.44 -8.28
N GLY A 58 39.77 -55.72 -8.61
CA GLY A 58 39.05 -56.83 -7.99
C GLY A 58 39.09 -56.83 -6.45
N GLU A 59 37.98 -57.29 -5.86
CA GLU A 59 37.73 -57.60 -4.43
C GLU A 59 38.62 -56.90 -3.37
N VAL A 60 38.23 -55.70 -2.89
CA VAL A 60 38.51 -55.31 -1.50
C VAL A 60 37.41 -54.38 -0.95
N GLN A 61 36.42 -54.96 -0.29
CA GLN A 61 35.22 -54.27 0.22
C GLN A 61 35.42 -53.43 1.50
N LYS A 62 36.66 -53.08 1.89
CA LYS A 62 36.91 -52.30 3.13
C LYS A 62 37.91 -51.14 3.04
N GLY A 63 38.74 -51.05 1.99
CA GLY A 63 39.78 -50.00 1.89
C GLY A 63 39.30 -48.65 1.32
N TYR A 64 38.20 -48.63 0.57
CA TYR A 64 37.83 -47.49 -0.29
C TYR A 64 36.66 -46.63 0.24
N ALA A 65 36.13 -46.93 1.42
CA ALA A 65 35.08 -46.11 2.04
C ALA A 65 35.59 -44.69 2.36
N LEU A 66 36.88 -44.55 2.67
CA LEU A 66 37.51 -43.29 3.08
C LEU A 66 37.78 -42.39 1.87
N GLU A 67 38.30 -42.93 0.76
CA GLU A 67 38.49 -42.19 -0.51
C GLU A 67 37.16 -41.75 -1.11
N GLY A 68 36.14 -42.63 -1.14
CA GLY A 68 34.79 -42.25 -1.59
C GLY A 68 34.16 -41.15 -0.72
N SER A 69 34.39 -41.20 0.61
CA SER A 69 33.95 -40.14 1.52
C SER A 69 34.68 -38.82 1.28
N LEU A 70 35.97 -38.84 0.94
CA LEU A 70 36.75 -37.65 0.60
C LEU A 70 36.29 -37.01 -0.72
N VAL A 71 35.93 -37.82 -1.74
CA VAL A 71 35.36 -37.32 -3.01
C VAL A 71 34.02 -36.62 -2.76
N VAL A 72 33.16 -37.19 -1.92
CA VAL A 72 31.89 -36.56 -1.51
C VAL A 72 32.13 -35.27 -0.73
N ILE A 73 33.09 -35.23 0.21
CA ILE A 73 33.42 -34.01 0.96
C ILE A 73 33.97 -32.92 0.01
N PHE A 74 34.87 -33.27 -0.90
CA PHE A 74 35.45 -32.33 -1.87
C PHE A 74 34.40 -31.74 -2.80
N SER A 75 33.43 -32.56 -3.21
CA SER A 75 32.34 -32.13 -4.08
C SER A 75 31.36 -31.20 -3.35
N LYS A 76 31.10 -31.41 -2.05
CA LYS A 76 30.36 -30.45 -1.19
C LYS A 76 31.07 -29.12 -1.04
N ILE A 77 32.39 -29.14 -0.84
CA ILE A 77 33.21 -27.92 -0.72
C ILE A 77 33.19 -27.13 -2.03
N THR A 78 33.24 -27.81 -3.17
CA THR A 78 33.19 -27.18 -4.50
C THR A 78 31.85 -26.49 -4.75
N VAL A 79 30.72 -27.16 -4.45
CA VAL A 79 29.38 -26.56 -4.55
C VAL A 79 29.23 -25.35 -3.62
N PHE A 80 29.76 -25.45 -2.39
CA PHE A 80 29.75 -24.37 -1.43
C PHE A 80 30.55 -23.13 -1.91
N LEU A 81 31.74 -23.34 -2.49
CA LEU A 81 32.56 -22.27 -3.06
C LEU A 81 31.88 -21.59 -4.26
N CYS A 82 31.25 -22.37 -5.16
CA CYS A 82 30.48 -21.81 -6.27
C CYS A 82 29.37 -20.86 -5.77
N ILE A 83 28.68 -21.21 -4.68
CA ILE A 83 27.62 -20.37 -4.10
C ILE A 83 28.16 -19.08 -3.48
N LEU A 84 29.32 -19.14 -2.81
CA LEU A 84 29.96 -17.93 -2.28
C LEU A 84 30.39 -16.96 -3.39
N LEU A 85 30.89 -17.48 -4.51
CA LEU A 85 31.22 -16.68 -5.69
C LEU A 85 29.97 -16.07 -6.34
N LEU A 86 28.88 -16.83 -6.40
CA LEU A 86 27.58 -16.36 -6.92
C LEU A 86 26.98 -15.25 -6.02
N LYS A 87 27.08 -15.37 -4.69
CA LYS A 87 26.66 -14.29 -3.76
C LYS A 87 27.44 -13.01 -4.00
N LYS A 88 28.75 -13.08 -4.24
CA LYS A 88 29.59 -11.90 -4.50
C LYS A 88 29.22 -11.19 -5.81
N TYR A 89 28.78 -11.94 -6.82
CA TYR A 89 28.44 -11.38 -8.13
C TYR A 89 27.01 -10.81 -8.19
N PHE A 90 26.07 -11.35 -7.40
CA PHE A 90 24.64 -11.02 -7.52
C PHE A 90 23.96 -10.51 -6.24
N GLY A 91 24.56 -10.71 -5.08
CA GLY A 91 23.98 -10.34 -3.79
C GLY A 91 24.13 -8.85 -3.52
N LYS A 92 23.22 -8.03 -4.05
CA LYS A 92 22.99 -6.71 -3.41
C LYS A 92 21.62 -6.04 -3.55
N LYS A 93 20.63 -6.46 -4.37
CA LYS A 93 19.42 -5.60 -4.47
C LYS A 93 18.08 -6.13 -5.00
N SER A 94 17.94 -7.32 -5.60
CA SER A 94 16.76 -7.57 -6.47
C SER A 94 15.74 -8.61 -6.00
N THR A 95 16.03 -9.47 -5.02
CA THR A 95 15.17 -10.65 -4.76
C THR A 95 13.89 -10.38 -3.97
N GLU A 96 13.69 -9.18 -3.41
CA GLU A 96 12.55 -8.90 -2.53
C GLU A 96 11.24 -8.57 -3.26
N THR A 97 11.28 -8.10 -4.50
CA THR A 97 10.14 -7.42 -5.15
C THR A 97 9.14 -8.33 -5.89
N LEU A 98 9.43 -9.63 -6.02
CA LEU A 98 8.57 -10.53 -6.81
C LEU A 98 7.38 -11.10 -6.03
N PRO A 99 6.17 -11.15 -6.65
CA PRO A 99 5.00 -11.83 -6.11
C PRO A 99 5.24 -13.33 -5.85
N ASP A 100 4.79 -13.81 -4.69
CA ASP A 100 4.89 -15.21 -4.23
C ASP A 100 4.34 -16.25 -5.24
N LYS A 101 3.44 -15.83 -6.14
CA LYS A 101 2.84 -16.70 -7.17
C LYS A 101 3.84 -17.12 -8.25
N ILE A 102 4.84 -16.30 -8.54
CA ILE A 102 5.84 -16.56 -9.58
C ILE A 102 6.86 -17.58 -9.06
N TRP A 103 7.21 -17.48 -7.78
CA TRP A 103 8.08 -18.41 -7.06
C TRP A 103 7.59 -19.86 -7.08
N GLY A 104 6.27 -20.08 -6.97
CA GLY A 104 5.67 -21.41 -7.07
C GLY A 104 5.90 -22.11 -8.43
N ARG A 105 5.99 -21.34 -9.52
CA ARG A 105 6.27 -21.89 -10.86
C ARG A 105 7.72 -22.34 -11.00
N PHE A 106 8.64 -21.68 -10.30
CA PHE A 106 10.07 -21.99 -10.35
C PHE A 106 10.47 -23.21 -9.50
N LEU A 107 9.62 -23.65 -8.58
CA LEU A 107 9.85 -24.88 -7.80
C LEU A 107 9.79 -26.17 -8.65
N PHE A 108 9.12 -26.12 -9.80
CA PHE A 108 8.90 -27.30 -10.62
C PHE A 108 10.21 -27.97 -11.08
N PHE A 109 11.18 -27.18 -11.55
CA PHE A 109 12.44 -27.68 -12.10
C PHE A 109 13.35 -28.39 -11.07
N PRO A 110 13.67 -27.79 -9.90
CA PRO A 110 14.45 -28.48 -8.88
C PRO A 110 13.73 -29.70 -8.31
N VAL A 111 12.41 -29.63 -8.09
CA VAL A 111 11.63 -30.78 -7.60
C VAL A 111 11.63 -31.92 -8.62
N PHE A 112 11.40 -31.62 -9.90
CA PHE A 112 11.49 -32.59 -10.98
C PHE A 112 12.89 -33.23 -11.07
N THR A 113 13.94 -32.43 -10.90
CA THR A 113 15.33 -32.91 -10.90
C THR A 113 15.59 -33.86 -9.72
N ILE A 114 15.13 -33.51 -8.52
CA ILE A 114 15.28 -34.37 -7.34
C ILE A 114 14.53 -35.69 -7.54
N ILE A 115 13.30 -35.65 -8.05
CA ILE A 115 12.50 -36.86 -8.33
C ILE A 115 13.18 -37.74 -9.38
N THR A 116 13.69 -37.15 -10.47
CA THR A 116 14.37 -37.91 -11.53
C THR A 116 15.65 -38.57 -11.04
N ILE A 117 16.47 -37.88 -10.24
CA ILE A 117 17.67 -38.49 -9.66
C ILE A 117 17.32 -39.57 -8.63
N ILE A 118 16.30 -39.38 -7.79
CA ILE A 118 15.83 -40.44 -6.86
C ILE A 118 15.35 -41.66 -7.65
N ALA A 119 14.57 -41.46 -8.71
CA ALA A 119 14.10 -42.55 -9.57
C ALA A 119 15.28 -43.28 -10.24
N MET A 120 16.31 -42.56 -10.69
CA MET A 120 17.54 -43.16 -11.22
C MET A 120 18.27 -44.01 -10.18
N ILE A 121 18.46 -43.49 -8.96
CA ILE A 121 19.11 -44.21 -7.86
C ILE A 121 18.32 -45.48 -7.49
N MET A 122 16.99 -45.40 -7.44
CA MET A 122 16.13 -46.55 -7.12
C MET A 122 16.12 -47.61 -8.23
N THR A 123 16.13 -47.19 -9.49
CA THR A 123 16.03 -48.10 -10.66
C THR A 123 17.38 -48.70 -11.03
N PHE A 124 18.47 -47.95 -10.86
CA PHE A 124 19.82 -48.30 -11.30
C PHE A 124 20.80 -48.33 -10.12
N GLN A 125 20.50 -49.15 -9.10
CA GLN A 125 21.38 -49.31 -7.92
C GLN A 125 22.81 -49.77 -8.30
N TYR A 126 22.91 -50.60 -9.34
CA TYR A 126 24.16 -51.05 -9.95
C TYR A 126 24.08 -50.90 -11.48
N THR A 127 25.07 -50.25 -12.08
CA THR A 127 25.19 -50.17 -13.54
C THR A 127 25.73 -51.48 -14.09
N LYS A 128 25.02 -52.10 -15.04
CA LYS A 128 25.38 -53.43 -15.58
C LYS A 128 26.63 -53.38 -16.45
N ASN A 129 26.77 -52.34 -17.28
CA ASN A 129 27.86 -52.15 -18.24
C ASN A 129 28.29 -50.67 -18.31
N GLU A 130 29.52 -50.40 -18.77
CA GLU A 130 30.08 -49.03 -18.89
C GLU A 130 29.23 -48.10 -19.76
N VAL A 131 28.61 -48.62 -20.84
CA VAL A 131 27.73 -47.83 -21.72
C VAL A 131 26.53 -47.27 -20.95
N GLN A 132 25.94 -48.06 -20.04
CA GLN A 132 24.81 -47.62 -19.22
C GLN A 132 25.22 -46.54 -18.22
N ALA A 133 26.41 -46.69 -17.61
CA ALA A 133 26.97 -45.67 -16.72
C ALA A 133 27.18 -44.35 -17.47
N ASN A 134 27.79 -44.39 -18.65
CA ASN A 134 28.04 -43.20 -19.48
C ASN A 134 26.75 -42.46 -19.85
N VAL A 135 25.69 -43.19 -20.24
CA VAL A 135 24.38 -42.57 -20.54
C VAL A 135 23.81 -41.86 -19.32
N LEU A 136 23.84 -42.50 -18.14
CA LEU A 136 23.35 -41.90 -16.90
C LEU A 136 24.19 -40.69 -16.47
N TYR A 137 25.50 -40.70 -16.71
CA TYR A 137 26.37 -39.53 -16.51
C TYR A 137 25.95 -38.36 -17.39
N PHE A 138 25.77 -38.57 -18.70
CA PHE A 138 25.36 -37.49 -19.61
C PHE A 138 23.99 -36.91 -19.24
N ILE A 139 23.06 -37.75 -18.78
CA ILE A 139 21.76 -37.29 -18.29
C ILE A 139 21.93 -36.44 -17.01
N SER A 140 22.74 -36.90 -16.05
CA SER A 140 22.99 -36.15 -14.81
C SER A 140 23.69 -34.81 -15.05
N LEU A 141 24.65 -34.78 -15.99
CA LEU A 141 25.33 -33.57 -16.43
C LEU A 141 24.34 -32.60 -17.08
N GLY A 142 23.48 -33.10 -17.96
CA GLY A 142 22.42 -32.31 -18.60
C GLY A 142 21.46 -31.70 -17.57
N LEU A 143 21.04 -32.47 -16.58
CA LEU A 143 20.19 -31.98 -15.48
C LEU A 143 20.89 -30.91 -14.63
N ALA A 144 22.20 -31.04 -14.38
CA ALA A 144 22.98 -30.02 -13.66
C ALA A 144 23.05 -28.70 -14.46
N VAL A 145 23.38 -28.78 -15.76
CA VAL A 145 23.42 -27.62 -16.66
C VAL A 145 22.06 -26.93 -16.72
N MET A 146 20.98 -27.71 -16.82
CA MET A 146 19.61 -27.17 -16.82
C MET A 146 19.27 -26.45 -15.51
N ASN A 147 19.67 -26.96 -14.34
CA ASN A 147 19.42 -26.28 -13.07
C ASN A 147 20.20 -24.97 -12.95
N ILE A 148 21.45 -24.94 -13.42
CA ILE A 148 22.26 -23.72 -13.48
C ILE A 148 21.61 -22.69 -14.42
N PHE A 149 21.15 -23.14 -15.59
CA PHE A 149 20.46 -22.29 -16.55
C PHE A 149 19.16 -21.70 -16.00
N VAL A 150 18.33 -22.52 -15.34
CA VAL A 150 17.09 -22.06 -14.68
C VAL A 150 17.41 -21.04 -13.58
N TYR A 151 18.46 -21.26 -12.79
CA TYR A 151 18.90 -20.28 -11.79
C TYR A 151 19.23 -18.91 -12.42
N PHE A 152 19.98 -18.88 -13.53
CA PHE A 152 20.29 -17.64 -14.24
C PHE A 152 19.05 -16.95 -14.79
N LEU A 153 18.12 -17.71 -15.38
CA LEU A 153 16.84 -17.17 -15.87
C LEU A 153 16.01 -16.56 -14.73
N ILE A 154 15.93 -17.23 -13.58
CA ILE A 154 15.23 -16.68 -12.41
C ILE A 154 15.84 -15.35 -12.02
N ASN A 155 17.17 -15.29 -11.88
CA ASN A 155 17.84 -14.06 -11.49
C ASN A 155 17.64 -12.93 -12.51
N ASP A 156 17.69 -13.23 -13.81
CA ASP A 156 17.47 -12.23 -14.85
C ASP A 156 16.03 -11.68 -14.82
N ILE A 157 15.02 -12.57 -14.74
CA ILE A 157 13.61 -12.20 -14.59
C ILE A 157 13.38 -11.33 -13.36
N VAL A 158 13.96 -11.74 -12.20
CA VAL A 158 13.89 -10.98 -10.94
C VAL A 158 14.43 -9.57 -11.13
N THR A 159 15.60 -9.43 -11.75
CA THR A 159 16.21 -8.10 -11.96
C THR A 159 15.46 -7.25 -12.97
N SER A 160 14.87 -7.86 -13.99
CA SER A 160 14.07 -7.16 -15.01
C SER A 160 12.78 -6.60 -14.42
N GLU A 161 12.05 -7.42 -13.67
CA GLU A 161 10.83 -7.00 -12.96
C GLU A 161 11.10 -5.87 -11.96
N ALA A 162 12.19 -5.97 -11.18
CA ALA A 162 12.58 -4.91 -10.27
C ALA A 162 12.83 -3.57 -11.00
N LYS A 163 13.50 -3.60 -12.16
CA LYS A 163 13.73 -2.40 -12.98
C LYS A 163 12.45 -1.84 -13.59
N LEU A 164 11.53 -2.70 -14.02
CA LEU A 164 10.24 -2.26 -14.56
C LEU A 164 9.41 -1.57 -13.48
N HIS A 165 9.33 -2.15 -12.29
CA HIS A 165 8.62 -1.57 -11.16
C HIS A 165 9.25 -0.24 -10.71
N GLU A 166 10.58 -0.13 -10.70
CA GLU A 166 11.28 1.13 -10.42
C GLU A 166 10.92 2.21 -11.46
N LYS A 167 10.87 1.84 -12.74
CA LYS A 167 10.48 2.74 -13.83
C LYS A 167 9.02 3.20 -13.71
N GLU A 168 8.11 2.33 -13.30
CA GLU A 168 6.70 2.69 -13.06
C GLU A 168 6.55 3.69 -11.91
N ILE A 169 7.23 3.45 -10.78
CA ILE A 169 7.26 4.39 -9.65
C ILE A 169 7.80 5.75 -10.10
N LEU A 170 8.92 5.77 -10.83
CA LEU A 170 9.52 7.00 -11.34
C LEU A 170 8.57 7.74 -12.30
N GLY A 171 7.84 7.00 -13.15
CA GLY A 171 6.81 7.56 -14.03
C GLY A 171 5.66 8.22 -13.28
N LEU A 172 5.19 7.59 -12.19
CA LEU A 172 4.17 8.17 -11.30
C LEU A 172 4.67 9.43 -10.60
N GLN A 173 5.91 9.41 -10.08
CA GLN A 173 6.52 10.59 -9.46
C GLN A 173 6.65 11.75 -10.45
N PHE A 174 7.08 11.47 -11.68
CA PHE A 174 7.17 12.47 -12.74
C PHE A 174 5.80 13.07 -13.09
N LYS A 175 4.76 12.23 -13.20
CA LYS A 175 3.38 12.69 -13.44
C LYS A 175 2.88 13.59 -12.31
N ASN A 176 3.07 13.18 -11.06
CA ASN A 176 2.67 13.99 -9.89
C ASN A 176 3.40 15.34 -9.86
N GLN A 177 4.68 15.38 -10.22
CA GLN A 177 5.42 16.63 -10.34
C GLN A 177 4.83 17.54 -11.43
N ILE A 178 4.51 17.01 -12.61
CA ILE A 178 3.86 17.78 -13.69
C ILE A 178 2.52 18.35 -13.22
N ASP A 179 1.68 17.54 -12.58
CA ASP A 179 0.37 17.99 -12.11
C ASP A 179 0.49 19.06 -11.02
N MET A 180 1.47 18.93 -10.12
CA MET A 180 1.82 19.98 -9.15
C MET A 180 2.26 21.27 -9.84
N TYR A 181 3.16 21.21 -10.83
CA TYR A 181 3.59 22.39 -11.59
C TYR A 181 2.43 23.05 -12.34
N ARG A 182 1.50 22.25 -12.89
CA ARG A 182 0.29 22.77 -13.53
C ARG A 182 -0.58 23.51 -12.52
N SER A 183 -0.83 22.93 -11.35
CA SER A 183 -1.61 23.58 -10.29
C SER A 183 -0.96 24.88 -9.78
N ILE A 184 0.36 24.89 -9.61
CA ILE A 184 1.10 26.12 -9.26
C ILE A 184 0.93 27.19 -10.33
N SER A 185 1.04 26.82 -11.61
CA SER A 185 0.86 27.73 -12.74
C SER A 185 -0.55 28.31 -12.82
N GLU A 186 -1.58 27.48 -12.63
CA GLU A 186 -2.98 27.92 -12.59
C GLU A 186 -3.24 28.87 -11.42
N ASN A 187 -2.73 28.55 -10.23
CA ASN A 187 -2.81 29.42 -9.06
C ASN A 187 -2.09 30.76 -9.29
N TYR A 188 -0.93 30.73 -9.95
CA TYR A 188 -0.19 31.94 -10.30
C TYR A 188 -0.99 32.83 -11.27
N GLU A 189 -1.64 32.26 -12.29
CA GLU A 189 -2.50 33.04 -13.19
C GLU A 189 -3.73 33.62 -12.47
N ILE A 190 -4.33 32.88 -11.53
CA ILE A 190 -5.40 33.39 -10.67
C ILE A 190 -4.91 34.56 -9.82
N GLN A 191 -3.74 34.43 -9.17
CA GLN A 191 -3.16 35.51 -8.35
C GLN A 191 -2.84 36.74 -9.20
N LYS A 192 -2.26 36.55 -10.38
CA LYS A 192 -1.97 37.61 -11.34
C LYS A 192 -3.25 38.34 -11.75
N LYS A 193 -4.33 37.61 -12.06
CA LYS A 193 -5.64 38.20 -12.37
C LYS A 193 -6.18 39.03 -11.19
N LYS A 194 -6.14 38.49 -9.97
CA LYS A 194 -6.53 39.22 -8.75
C LYS A 194 -5.71 40.49 -8.54
N SER A 195 -4.39 40.43 -8.76
CA SER A 195 -3.50 41.58 -8.65
C SER A 195 -3.81 42.65 -9.71
N HIS A 196 -4.12 42.25 -10.94
CA HIS A 196 -4.55 43.18 -12.00
C HIS A 196 -5.87 43.87 -11.65
N GLU A 197 -6.85 43.12 -11.16
CA GLU A 197 -8.13 43.66 -10.73
C GLU A 197 -7.97 44.62 -9.54
N PHE A 198 -7.15 44.26 -8.55
CA PHE A 198 -6.83 45.14 -7.43
C PHE A 198 -6.19 46.45 -7.90
N LYS A 199 -5.23 46.39 -8.83
CA LYS A 199 -4.64 47.59 -9.45
C LYS A 199 -5.71 48.48 -10.10
N ASN A 200 -6.67 47.89 -10.81
CA ASN A 200 -7.76 48.64 -11.43
C ASN A 200 -8.65 49.33 -10.40
N HIS A 201 -8.95 48.66 -9.28
CA HIS A 201 -9.68 49.29 -8.17
C HIS A 201 -8.94 50.50 -7.60
N ILE A 202 -7.62 50.39 -7.37
CA ILE A 202 -6.80 51.49 -6.88
C ILE A 202 -6.79 52.67 -7.86
N LEU A 203 -6.62 52.41 -9.16
CA LEU A 203 -6.64 53.46 -10.19
C LEU A 203 -8.00 54.17 -10.28
N CYS A 204 -9.10 53.42 -10.12
CA CYS A 204 -10.44 54.01 -10.09
C CYS A 204 -10.63 54.93 -8.86
N ILE A 205 -10.19 54.47 -7.68
CA ILE A 205 -10.22 55.27 -6.45
C ILE A 205 -9.38 56.54 -6.63
N GLU A 206 -8.16 56.43 -7.16
CA GLU A 206 -7.27 57.57 -7.41
C GLU A 206 -7.92 58.60 -8.36
N SER A 207 -8.58 58.13 -9.42
CA SER A 207 -9.30 58.99 -10.37
C SER A 207 -10.44 59.76 -9.71
N LEU A 208 -11.27 59.09 -8.89
CA LEU A 208 -12.37 59.73 -8.16
C LEU A 208 -11.86 60.76 -7.14
N LEU A 209 -10.74 60.47 -6.47
CA LEU A 209 -10.11 61.40 -5.53
C LEU A 209 -9.54 62.63 -6.25
N LYS A 210 -8.89 62.47 -7.42
CA LYS A 210 -8.38 63.59 -8.24
C LYS A 210 -9.50 64.47 -8.77
N ALA A 211 -10.67 63.90 -9.04
CA ALA A 211 -11.87 64.64 -9.46
C ALA A 211 -12.64 65.31 -8.30
N HIS A 212 -12.15 65.21 -7.06
CA HIS A 212 -12.82 65.68 -5.85
C HIS A 212 -14.23 65.07 -5.62
N GLU A 213 -14.49 63.90 -6.19
CA GLU A 213 -15.77 63.17 -6.12
C GLU A 213 -15.82 62.24 -4.88
N TYR A 214 -15.68 62.83 -3.69
CA TYR A 214 -15.48 62.10 -2.43
C TYR A 214 -16.62 61.14 -2.07
N ASP A 215 -17.88 61.53 -2.29
CA ASP A 215 -19.04 60.67 -2.00
C ASP A 215 -19.07 59.43 -2.89
N LYS A 216 -18.72 59.58 -4.18
CA LYS A 216 -18.61 58.45 -5.12
C LYS A 216 -17.44 57.54 -4.76
N ALA A 217 -16.29 58.09 -4.37
CA ALA A 217 -15.15 57.31 -3.89
C ALA A 217 -15.51 56.48 -2.65
N SER A 218 -16.16 57.10 -1.64
CA SER A 218 -16.62 56.44 -0.42
C SER A 218 -17.61 55.30 -0.72
N LYS A 219 -18.59 55.55 -1.61
CA LYS A 219 -19.54 54.53 -2.05
C LYS A 219 -18.87 53.37 -2.80
N TYR A 220 -17.90 53.67 -3.67
CA TYR A 220 -17.16 52.67 -4.43
C TYR A 220 -16.32 51.76 -3.52
N VAL A 221 -15.59 52.34 -2.57
CA VAL A 221 -14.82 51.58 -1.56
C VAL A 221 -15.76 50.72 -0.71
N ARG A 222 -16.91 51.25 -0.28
CA ARG A 222 -17.90 50.50 0.51
C ARG A 222 -18.48 49.31 -0.27
N ASN A 223 -18.71 49.47 -1.57
CA ASN A 223 -19.17 48.37 -2.43
C ASN A 223 -18.10 47.28 -2.58
N ILE A 224 -16.85 47.64 -2.85
CA ILE A 224 -15.74 46.68 -2.91
C ILE A 224 -15.57 45.98 -1.57
N SER A 225 -15.56 46.75 -0.48
CA SER A 225 -15.41 46.26 0.88
C SER A 225 -16.52 45.27 1.25
N ASN A 226 -17.77 45.50 0.85
CA ASN A 226 -18.87 44.56 1.09
C ASN A 226 -18.71 43.23 0.34
N THR A 227 -18.10 43.24 -0.85
CA THR A 227 -17.76 42.02 -1.59
C THR A 227 -16.67 41.22 -0.86
N PHE A 228 -15.67 41.89 -0.28
CA PHE A 228 -14.64 41.24 0.55
C PHE A 228 -15.17 40.86 1.95
N ILE A 229 -16.10 41.62 2.53
CA ILE A 229 -16.70 41.39 3.85
C ILE A 229 -17.76 40.26 3.81
N GLY A 230 -18.22 39.85 2.62
CA GLY A 230 -18.94 38.59 2.42
C GLY A 230 -18.16 37.37 2.92
N GLU A 231 -16.81 37.47 2.98
CA GLU A 231 -15.91 36.51 3.64
C GLU A 231 -15.76 36.79 5.14
N LYS A 232 -16.82 37.18 5.85
CA LYS A 232 -16.76 37.22 7.32
C LYS A 232 -16.65 35.78 7.82
N ASN A 233 -15.53 35.47 8.47
CA ASN A 233 -15.43 34.33 9.37
C ASN A 233 -16.34 34.60 10.58
N VAL A 234 -17.63 34.23 10.46
CA VAL A 234 -18.65 34.39 11.51
C VAL A 234 -18.37 33.44 12.68
N ILE A 235 -17.70 32.32 12.41
CA ILE A 235 -17.40 31.28 13.38
C ILE A 235 -15.92 31.38 13.78
N ASN A 236 -15.65 31.59 15.08
CA ASN A 236 -14.30 31.52 15.63
C ASN A 236 -14.25 30.56 16.83
N THR A 237 -13.45 29.51 16.70
CA THR A 237 -13.26 28.43 17.67
C THR A 237 -11.84 28.40 18.25
N ASN A 238 -10.99 29.39 17.94
CA ASN A 238 -9.55 29.41 18.23
C ASN A 238 -8.75 28.23 17.62
N HIS A 239 -9.35 27.48 16.69
CA HIS A 239 -8.69 26.40 15.96
C HIS A 239 -8.74 26.68 14.45
N VAL A 240 -7.58 26.78 13.81
CA VAL A 240 -7.45 27.29 12.42
C VAL A 240 -8.20 26.40 11.41
N ILE A 241 -8.00 25.08 11.48
CA ILE A 241 -8.63 24.13 10.56
C ILE A 241 -10.16 24.10 10.72
N ILE A 242 -10.66 24.01 11.96
CA ILE A 242 -12.10 24.04 12.25
C ILE A 242 -12.72 25.35 11.76
N ASN A 243 -12.07 26.49 12.01
CA ASN A 243 -12.55 27.78 11.52
C ASN A 243 -12.65 27.82 10.00
N ALA A 244 -11.65 27.32 9.27
CA ALA A 244 -11.68 27.28 7.82
C ALA A 244 -12.89 26.47 7.31
N ILE A 245 -13.07 25.25 7.81
CA ILE A 245 -14.14 24.35 7.35
C ILE A 245 -15.53 24.92 7.70
N LEU A 246 -15.73 25.34 8.96
CA LEU A 246 -17.03 25.80 9.42
C LEU A 246 -17.47 27.08 8.70
N ASN A 247 -16.56 28.03 8.49
CA ASN A 247 -16.90 29.25 7.76
C ASN A 247 -17.16 28.99 6.28
N THR A 248 -16.40 28.12 5.62
CA THR A 248 -16.69 27.73 4.23
C THR A 248 -18.07 27.08 4.11
N LYS A 249 -18.40 26.13 4.99
CA LYS A 249 -19.70 25.43 4.96
C LYS A 249 -20.87 26.31 5.36
N TYR A 250 -20.65 27.26 6.27
CA TYR A 250 -21.64 28.28 6.62
C TYR A 250 -21.99 29.15 5.42
N GLN A 251 -20.99 29.64 4.67
CA GLN A 251 -21.23 30.45 3.47
C GLN A 251 -21.94 29.64 2.37
N GLU A 252 -21.53 28.38 2.17
CA GLU A 252 -22.18 27.47 1.24
C GLU A 252 -23.67 27.27 1.59
N ALA A 253 -23.98 26.98 2.85
CA ALA A 253 -25.35 26.80 3.30
C ALA A 253 -26.22 28.05 3.09
N ILE A 254 -25.69 29.24 3.40
CA ILE A 254 -26.40 30.52 3.19
C ILE A 254 -26.69 30.73 1.70
N SER A 255 -25.71 30.52 0.83
CA SER A 255 -25.88 30.68 -0.61
C SER A 255 -26.96 29.76 -1.21
N LYS A 256 -27.26 28.65 -0.52
CA LYS A 256 -28.28 27.66 -0.87
C LYS A 256 -29.62 27.89 -0.14
N ASN A 257 -29.78 29.03 0.53
CA ASN A 257 -30.95 29.38 1.35
C ASN A 257 -31.26 28.36 2.47
N ILE A 258 -30.21 27.81 3.09
CA ILE A 258 -30.31 26.89 4.23
C ILE A 258 -30.06 27.68 5.52
N VAL A 259 -30.96 27.56 6.50
CA VAL A 259 -30.77 28.17 7.82
C VAL A 259 -29.71 27.37 8.58
N PHE A 260 -28.58 28.00 8.89
CA PHE A 260 -27.48 27.37 9.63
C PHE A 260 -27.42 27.92 11.06
N VAL A 261 -27.76 27.09 12.04
CA VAL A 261 -27.67 27.41 13.48
C VAL A 261 -26.48 26.67 14.07
N PHE A 262 -25.62 27.37 14.82
CA PHE A 262 -24.47 26.74 15.45
C PHE A 262 -24.29 27.13 16.91
N LYS A 263 -23.79 26.19 17.71
CA LYS A 263 -23.25 26.40 19.07
C LYS A 263 -21.81 25.90 19.06
N VAL A 264 -20.86 26.81 19.20
CA VAL A 264 -19.43 26.50 19.30
C VAL A 264 -18.80 27.20 20.48
N ASN A 265 -17.72 26.65 21.03
CA ASN A 265 -16.89 27.29 22.06
C ASN A 265 -15.41 27.27 21.65
N ASP A 266 -14.51 27.48 22.62
CA ASP A 266 -13.08 27.39 22.40
C ASP A 266 -12.65 25.92 22.20
N LEU A 267 -12.15 25.62 20.99
CA LEU A 267 -11.70 24.29 20.57
C LEU A 267 -10.18 24.23 20.40
N SER A 268 -9.42 25.21 20.92
CA SER A 268 -7.95 25.22 20.86
C SER A 268 -7.28 24.02 21.55
N LYS A 269 -8.00 23.32 22.44
CA LYS A 269 -7.50 22.16 23.20
C LYS A 269 -7.85 20.81 22.57
N ILE A 270 -8.42 20.78 21.37
CA ILE A 270 -8.82 19.51 20.74
C ILE A 270 -7.59 18.62 20.49
N VAL A 271 -7.74 17.32 20.72
CA VAL A 271 -6.65 16.32 20.58
C VAL A 271 -6.75 15.48 19.30
N ILE A 272 -7.72 15.79 18.44
CA ILE A 272 -7.95 15.08 17.17
C ILE A 272 -7.02 15.68 16.11
N GLU A 273 -6.34 14.82 15.34
CA GLU A 273 -5.47 15.24 14.25
C GLU A 273 -6.23 16.05 13.18
N ASP A 274 -5.56 17.03 12.58
CA ASP A 274 -6.15 17.94 11.59
C ASP A 274 -6.78 17.19 10.41
N GLU A 275 -6.13 16.13 9.93
CA GLU A 275 -6.63 15.30 8.81
C GLU A 275 -7.96 14.62 9.16
N ASP A 276 -8.07 14.09 10.38
CA ASP A 276 -9.27 13.44 10.89
C ASP A 276 -10.41 14.46 11.11
N LEU A 277 -10.09 15.66 11.61
CA LEU A 277 -11.05 16.76 11.74
C LEU A 277 -11.63 17.17 10.38
N VAL A 278 -10.78 17.24 9.35
CA VAL A 278 -11.21 17.53 7.98
C VAL A 278 -12.18 16.46 7.49
N VAL A 279 -11.84 15.18 7.66
CA VAL A 279 -12.69 14.07 7.22
C VAL A 279 -14.03 14.07 7.95
N ILE A 280 -14.05 14.25 9.28
CA ILE A 280 -15.29 14.26 10.06
C ILE A 280 -16.18 15.44 9.64
N LEU A 281 -15.65 16.67 9.71
CA LEU A 281 -16.45 17.88 9.49
C LEU A 281 -16.92 18.01 8.05
N ALA A 282 -16.06 17.70 7.07
CA ALA A 282 -16.43 17.78 5.67
C ALA A 282 -17.54 16.78 5.33
N ASN A 283 -17.42 15.52 5.77
CA ASN A 283 -18.43 14.50 5.48
C ASN A 283 -19.77 14.83 6.17
N LEU A 284 -19.77 15.20 7.45
CA LEU A 284 -21.01 15.51 8.16
C LEU A 284 -21.73 16.73 7.58
N LEU A 285 -20.99 17.81 7.28
CA LEU A 285 -21.59 19.05 6.76
C LEU A 285 -21.98 18.93 5.30
N ASN A 286 -21.23 18.21 4.46
CA ASN A 286 -21.64 17.90 3.09
C ASN A 286 -22.94 17.09 3.08
N ASN A 287 -23.01 16.04 3.88
CA ASN A 287 -24.22 15.21 3.98
C ASN A 287 -25.43 16.05 4.43
N ALA A 288 -25.23 16.94 5.41
CA ALA A 288 -26.29 17.84 5.88
C ALA A 288 -26.76 18.82 4.80
N ILE A 289 -25.84 19.44 4.06
CA ILE A 289 -26.15 20.38 2.97
C ILE A 289 -26.86 19.64 1.82
N GLU A 290 -26.33 18.50 1.37
CA GLU A 290 -26.92 17.69 0.30
C GLU A 290 -28.34 17.22 0.64
N ALA A 291 -28.58 16.82 1.89
CA ALA A 291 -29.90 16.39 2.34
C ALA A 291 -30.89 17.58 2.41
N CYS A 292 -30.45 18.73 2.92
CA CYS A 292 -31.26 19.94 2.94
C CYS A 292 -31.60 20.46 1.54
N GLU A 293 -30.70 20.34 0.56
CA GLU A 293 -30.96 20.77 -0.81
C GLU A 293 -32.15 20.05 -1.45
N LYS A 294 -32.34 18.77 -1.11
CA LYS A 294 -33.44 17.93 -1.59
C LYS A 294 -34.78 18.23 -0.93
N CYS A 295 -34.79 19.01 0.15
CA CYS A 295 -36.01 19.39 0.85
C CYS A 295 -36.67 20.60 0.15
N GLU A 296 -37.98 20.61 0.01
CA GLU A 296 -38.70 21.75 -0.57
C GLU A 296 -38.90 22.88 0.46
N GLU A 297 -39.14 22.53 1.72
CA GLU A 297 -39.40 23.49 2.81
C GLU A 297 -38.51 23.23 4.04
N LYS A 298 -38.36 24.26 4.89
CA LYS A 298 -37.70 24.20 6.22
C LYS A 298 -36.23 23.74 6.24
N LYS A 299 -35.44 24.04 5.20
CA LYS A 299 -34.01 23.72 5.11
C LYS A 299 -33.21 24.26 6.30
N THR A 300 -32.88 23.38 7.25
CA THR A 300 -32.20 23.78 8.49
C THR A 300 -31.07 22.82 8.82
N ILE A 301 -29.91 23.37 9.18
CA ILE A 301 -28.76 22.66 9.74
C ILE A 301 -28.48 23.23 11.14
N LYS A 302 -28.34 22.34 12.12
CA LYS A 302 -28.00 22.65 13.52
C LYS A 302 -26.68 21.95 13.86
N LEU A 303 -25.63 22.72 14.13
CA LEU A 303 -24.32 22.24 14.54
C LEU A 303 -24.08 22.55 16.02
N LYS A 304 -23.67 21.57 16.81
CA LYS A 304 -23.07 21.76 18.14
C LYS A 304 -21.65 21.21 18.08
N PHE A 305 -20.64 22.03 18.31
CA PHE A 305 -19.26 21.56 18.42
C PHE A 305 -18.59 22.25 19.61
N VAL A 306 -18.50 21.53 20.72
CA VAL A 306 -18.06 22.10 22.00
C VAL A 306 -17.20 21.12 22.78
N ILE A 307 -16.31 21.64 23.61
CA ILE A 307 -15.70 20.88 24.71
C ILE A 307 -16.51 21.16 25.99
N GLU A 308 -17.14 20.13 26.56
CA GLU A 308 -17.94 20.18 27.80
C GLU A 308 -17.44 19.04 28.72
N GLU A 309 -17.10 19.32 29.98
CA GLU A 309 -16.68 18.31 30.99
C GLU A 309 -15.54 17.36 30.54
N ASN A 310 -14.52 17.88 29.83
CA ASN A 310 -13.41 17.11 29.27
C ASN A 310 -13.85 16.08 28.20
N LEU A 311 -14.99 16.31 27.56
CA LEU A 311 -15.47 15.57 26.40
C LEU A 311 -15.61 16.53 25.21
N ILE A 312 -15.15 16.09 24.05
CA ILE A 312 -15.43 16.72 22.76
C ILE A 312 -16.81 16.24 22.31
N VAL A 313 -17.76 17.17 22.16
CA VAL A 313 -19.13 16.88 21.71
C VAL A 313 -19.36 17.54 20.35
N LEU A 314 -19.53 16.73 19.32
CA LEU A 314 -19.88 17.16 17.96
C LEU A 314 -21.22 16.56 17.54
N SER A 315 -22.20 17.40 17.24
CA SER A 315 -23.51 16.99 16.75
C SER A 315 -23.92 17.82 15.55
N VAL A 316 -24.30 17.14 14.47
CA VAL A 316 -24.88 17.74 13.28
C VAL A 316 -26.28 17.19 13.10
N LYS A 317 -27.26 18.08 13.02
CA LYS A 317 -28.66 17.75 12.79
C LYS A 317 -29.19 18.54 11.61
N ASN A 318 -29.86 17.89 10.66
CA ASN A 318 -30.38 18.53 9.46
C ASN A 318 -31.77 18.01 9.09
N THR A 319 -32.54 18.83 8.39
CA THR A 319 -33.80 18.39 7.80
C THR A 319 -33.54 17.49 6.59
N CYS A 320 -34.35 16.43 6.43
CA CYS A 320 -34.28 15.49 5.31
C CYS A 320 -35.68 14.99 4.92
N SER A 321 -35.92 14.81 3.61
CA SER A 321 -37.25 14.43 3.09
C SER A 321 -37.55 12.93 3.11
N ASN A 322 -36.55 12.06 3.28
CA ASN A 322 -36.73 10.61 3.19
C ASN A 322 -36.25 9.90 4.46
N PRO A 323 -36.96 8.86 4.93
CA PRO A 323 -36.45 7.97 5.96
C PRO A 323 -35.22 7.20 5.46
N ILE A 324 -34.22 7.05 6.32
CA ILE A 324 -33.05 6.19 6.07
C ILE A 324 -33.50 4.74 6.18
N ILE A 325 -33.11 3.92 5.20
CA ILE A 325 -33.40 2.48 5.20
C ILE A 325 -32.24 1.77 5.90
N TYR A 326 -32.51 1.12 7.02
CA TYR A 326 -31.56 0.24 7.70
C TYR A 326 -31.67 -1.18 7.14
N SER A 327 -30.54 -1.82 6.85
CA SER A 327 -30.45 -3.27 6.57
C SER A 327 -29.20 -3.80 7.26
N ASP A 328 -29.32 -4.86 8.06
CA ASP A 328 -28.20 -5.54 8.73
C ASP A 328 -27.30 -4.63 9.58
N ASN A 329 -27.87 -3.74 10.41
CA ASN A 329 -27.15 -2.75 11.22
C ASN A 329 -26.30 -1.72 10.43
N GLU A 330 -26.42 -1.67 9.10
CA GLU A 330 -25.75 -0.67 8.26
C GLU A 330 -26.76 0.32 7.66
N ILE A 331 -26.34 1.59 7.58
CA ILE A 331 -27.11 2.68 6.98
C ILE A 331 -27.03 2.54 5.45
N LYS A 332 -28.13 2.14 4.80
CA LYS A 332 -28.25 2.26 3.33
C LYS A 332 -28.83 3.62 2.97
N THR A 333 -28.03 4.41 2.25
CA THR A 333 -28.44 5.73 1.76
C THR A 333 -29.48 5.62 0.64
N SER A 334 -30.31 6.64 0.46
CA SER A 334 -31.40 6.66 -0.54
C SER A 334 -30.96 7.01 -1.98
N LYS A 335 -29.67 6.91 -2.32
CA LYS A 335 -29.16 7.19 -3.68
C LYS A 335 -29.32 5.93 -4.54
N LYS A 336 -30.11 6.00 -5.62
CA LYS A 336 -30.42 4.87 -6.53
C LYS A 336 -29.34 4.61 -7.58
N ASP A 337 -28.33 5.47 -7.67
CA ASP A 337 -27.31 5.42 -8.72
C ASP A 337 -25.95 5.07 -8.10
N GLU A 338 -25.38 3.92 -8.46
CA GLU A 338 -24.02 3.41 -8.15
C GLU A 338 -23.78 2.62 -6.84
N PRO A 339 -24.16 1.33 -6.76
CA PRO A 339 -24.15 0.54 -5.51
C PRO A 339 -22.78 0.31 -4.81
N GLU A 340 -21.64 0.63 -5.42
CA GLU A 340 -20.30 0.31 -4.88
C GLU A 340 -19.62 1.47 -4.11
N MET A 341 -20.13 2.70 -4.20
CA MET A 341 -19.49 3.91 -3.63
C MET A 341 -20.19 4.45 -2.37
N HIS A 342 -21.20 3.74 -1.85
CA HIS A 342 -22.16 4.31 -0.90
C HIS A 342 -21.92 3.85 0.54
N GLY A 343 -21.95 4.80 1.49
CA GLY A 343 -21.74 4.55 2.92
C GLY A 343 -20.29 4.75 3.41
N ILE A 344 -19.34 4.97 2.50
CA ILE A 344 -17.91 5.16 2.80
C ILE A 344 -17.69 6.35 3.75
N GLY A 345 -18.38 7.48 3.53
CA GLY A 345 -18.20 8.69 4.35
C GLY A 345 -18.54 8.48 5.83
N ILE A 346 -19.68 7.84 6.13
CA ILE A 346 -20.06 7.51 7.51
C ILE A 346 -19.14 6.44 8.10
N LYS A 347 -18.77 5.43 7.31
CA LYS A 347 -17.83 4.38 7.76
C LYS A 347 -16.47 4.95 8.14
N ASN A 348 -15.95 5.90 7.37
CA ASN A 348 -14.71 6.60 7.68
C ASN A 348 -14.84 7.43 8.96
N ILE A 349 -15.96 8.13 9.15
CA ILE A 349 -16.22 8.84 10.41
C ILE A 349 -16.21 7.87 11.59
N ILE A 350 -16.90 6.73 11.49
CA ILE A 350 -16.98 5.73 12.58
C ILE A 350 -15.59 5.20 12.91
N GLN A 351 -14.77 4.85 11.91
CA GLN A 351 -13.40 4.39 12.13
C GLN A 351 -12.53 5.44 12.84
N ILE A 352 -12.69 6.71 12.50
CA ILE A 352 -11.99 7.81 13.17
C ILE A 352 -12.51 7.96 14.61
N VAL A 353 -13.81 7.90 14.84
CA VAL A 353 -14.39 7.97 16.20
C VAL A 353 -13.85 6.83 17.08
N GLU A 354 -13.76 5.62 16.54
CA GLU A 354 -13.17 4.46 17.22
C GLU A 354 -11.67 4.65 17.49
N LYS A 355 -10.90 5.26 16.55
CA LYS A 355 -9.47 5.61 16.74
C LYS A 355 -9.24 6.47 18.00
N TYR A 356 -10.18 7.35 18.34
CA TYR A 356 -10.11 8.23 19.51
C TYR A 356 -10.92 7.73 20.72
N ASN A 357 -11.29 6.44 20.76
CA ASN A 357 -12.11 5.84 21.82
C ASN A 357 -13.43 6.60 22.09
N GLY A 358 -14.01 7.18 21.03
CA GLY A 358 -15.27 7.89 21.11
C GLY A 358 -16.48 6.99 20.88
N GLU A 359 -17.65 7.55 21.17
CA GLU A 359 -18.95 6.95 20.88
C GLU A 359 -19.72 7.82 19.90
N TYR A 360 -20.61 7.19 19.12
CA TYR A 360 -21.46 7.90 18.18
C TYR A 360 -22.92 7.45 18.31
N VAL A 361 -23.84 8.35 17.99
CA VAL A 361 -25.27 8.10 17.96
C VAL A 361 -25.85 8.69 16.69
N ILE A 362 -26.62 7.87 15.96
CA ILE A 362 -27.31 8.28 14.74
C ILE A 362 -28.80 8.10 14.97
N LYS A 363 -29.58 9.16 14.69
CA LYS A 363 -31.05 9.11 14.78
C LYS A 363 -31.66 9.70 13.52
N ASN A 364 -32.78 9.13 13.10
CA ASN A 364 -33.62 9.67 12.04
C ASN A 364 -35.07 9.61 12.51
N GLU A 365 -35.60 10.77 12.91
CA GLU A 365 -36.94 10.94 13.46
C GLU A 365 -37.52 12.25 12.92
N ASP A 366 -38.83 12.29 12.66
CA ASP A 366 -39.57 13.51 12.32
C ASP A 366 -38.98 14.36 11.17
N ASN A 367 -38.54 13.72 10.08
CA ASN A 367 -37.88 14.38 8.94
C ASN A 367 -36.58 15.13 9.32
N GLU A 368 -35.95 14.75 10.42
CA GLU A 368 -34.65 15.25 10.84
C GLU A 368 -33.66 14.08 11.01
N PHE A 369 -32.52 14.21 10.35
CA PHE A 369 -31.36 13.34 10.57
C PHE A 369 -30.44 13.98 11.61
N SER A 370 -29.92 13.19 12.54
CA SER A 370 -28.90 13.64 13.48
C SER A 370 -27.77 12.64 13.62
N PHE A 371 -26.55 13.15 13.61
CA PHE A 371 -25.32 12.40 13.90
C PHE A 371 -24.61 13.11 15.03
N SER A 372 -24.41 12.42 16.14
CA SER A 372 -23.69 12.91 17.32
C SER A 372 -22.48 12.04 17.61
N ILE A 373 -21.38 12.67 18.01
CA ILE A 373 -20.09 12.07 18.37
C ILE A 373 -19.69 12.65 19.73
N ILE A 374 -19.20 11.78 20.59
CA ILE A 374 -18.59 12.13 21.88
C ILE A 374 -17.23 11.46 21.92
N ILE A 375 -16.16 12.24 22.09
CA ILE A 375 -14.77 11.75 22.19
C ILE A 375 -14.17 12.27 23.51
N PRO A 376 -13.50 11.42 24.32
CA PRO A 376 -12.76 11.89 25.48
C PRO A 376 -11.61 12.83 25.06
N LEU A 377 -11.49 13.98 25.74
CA LEU A 377 -10.43 14.97 25.49
C LEU A 377 -9.06 14.49 25.97
#